data_AF-A0A3B9LUM0-F1
#
_entry.id   AF-A0A3B9LUM0-F1
#
_cell.length_a   1.000
_cell.length_b   1.000
_cell.length_c   1.000
_cell.angle_alpha   90.00
_cell.angle_beta   90.00
_cell.angle_gamma   90.00
#
_symmetry.space_group_name_H-M   'P 1'
#
loop_
_entity.id
_entity.type
_entity.pdbx_description
1 polymer ?
#
loop_
_entity_poly.entity_id
_entity_poly.type
_entity_poly.pdbx_seq_one_letter_code
_entity_poly.pdbx_strand_id
1 'polypeptide(L)'
;MENIYFIGSKVVDFNSATGQGTLEWDRYVRSTTLSFNKMDVTFARGRSTEFPGTEYDQDPKLPFSVTFVSPRTVRLRFNTRAVPLSDGSSLMLAGPVAKDNSWKVKQTDQAIIYTSAFGQVRIIKQPWHIEFYDKAGHLLTRTQNIGDPNTFITPIPFSFVRRASDLSRRVAATFQLQHDEKIFGCGESFTGLNKRGQHVVEFARDGMGTQNEYMYKPIPFFLSSNGYGMFVHTSAPVTFDFGKYYDAHNVIYSGDENLDIFVFLGEPKDILSEYTALTGRSPVPPLWSFGFWMSRITYKSEDEVREVAAKLRQHKVPADVIHLDTGWFETDWRSNYQFSTSRFRDPAKMIADLKQQGFHISLWQYTYFTSKNELFKELVDKGYEVKNDGGALPFEDAVVDMSNPEAVKWYQAKLANLLKMGVGAIKADFGEGAPLTGQYASGRTGWYEHNLYPLRYNKA
;
A
#
# COMPACT_ATOMS: atom_id res chain seq x y z
N MET A 1 23.60 19.20 -0.58
CA MET A 1 22.70 19.87 -1.54
C MET A 1 21.32 19.93 -0.92
N GLU A 2 20.58 21.02 -1.09
CA GLU A 2 19.32 21.26 -0.39
C GLU A 2 18.11 20.93 -1.28
N ASN A 3 17.07 20.35 -0.68
CA ASN A 3 15.81 20.09 -1.38
C ASN A 3 15.07 21.39 -1.67
N ILE A 4 14.37 21.43 -2.79
CA ILE A 4 13.47 22.55 -3.13
C ILE A 4 12.03 22.11 -2.90
N TYR A 5 11.28 22.94 -2.18
CA TYR A 5 9.88 22.68 -1.83
C TYR A 5 8.99 23.55 -2.72
N PHE A 6 7.92 22.98 -3.21
CA PHE A 6 6.92 23.67 -4.03
C PHE A 6 5.60 23.52 -3.30
N ILE A 7 5.10 24.62 -2.76
CA ILE A 7 3.96 24.68 -1.84
C ILE A 7 2.75 25.22 -2.61
N GLY A 8 1.62 24.51 -2.61
CA GLY A 8 0.45 24.95 -3.38
C GLY A 8 -0.03 26.31 -2.90
N SER A 9 -0.23 27.29 -3.79
CA SER A 9 -0.52 28.67 -3.39
C SER A 9 -1.92 29.13 -3.79
N LYS A 10 -2.27 29.00 -5.08
CA LYS A 10 -3.56 29.43 -5.61
C LYS A 10 -4.04 28.57 -6.78
N VAL A 11 -5.36 28.42 -6.89
CA VAL A 11 -6.01 27.85 -8.08
C VAL A 11 -5.97 28.87 -9.20
N VAL A 12 -5.28 28.56 -10.29
CA VAL A 12 -5.16 29.43 -11.47
C VAL A 12 -6.43 29.36 -12.30
N ASP A 13 -6.88 28.14 -12.59
CA ASP A 13 -8.11 27.84 -13.30
C ASP A 13 -8.68 26.51 -12.80
N PHE A 14 -9.99 26.35 -12.94
CA PHE A 14 -10.67 25.10 -12.58
C PHE A 14 -11.99 24.97 -13.34
N ASN A 15 -12.14 23.89 -14.10
CA ASN A 15 -13.37 23.51 -14.76
C ASN A 15 -14.22 22.67 -13.80
N SER A 16 -15.28 23.28 -13.27
CA SER A 16 -16.15 22.64 -12.30
C SER A 16 -16.98 21.47 -12.84
N ALA A 17 -17.16 21.37 -14.16
CA ALA A 17 -17.87 20.26 -14.78
C ALA A 17 -17.00 19.01 -14.93
N THR A 18 -15.72 19.18 -15.25
CA THR A 18 -14.77 18.05 -15.42
C THR A 18 -13.98 17.73 -14.15
N GLY A 19 -13.95 18.67 -13.19
CA GLY A 19 -13.15 18.58 -11.98
C GLY A 19 -11.65 18.75 -12.22
N GLN A 20 -11.24 19.32 -13.35
CA GLN A 20 -9.83 19.53 -13.72
C GLN A 20 -9.45 20.99 -13.55
N GLY A 21 -8.22 21.25 -13.11
CA GLY A 21 -7.69 22.61 -13.06
C GLY A 21 -6.18 22.66 -12.90
N THR A 22 -5.68 23.86 -12.64
CA THR A 22 -4.26 24.14 -12.49
C THR A 22 -3.98 24.80 -11.14
N LEU A 23 -3.03 24.25 -10.40
CA LEU A 23 -2.55 24.78 -9.13
C LEU A 23 -1.18 25.42 -9.35
N GLU A 24 -1.02 26.67 -8.91
CA GLU A 24 0.30 27.31 -8.83
C GLU A 24 1.02 26.81 -7.58
N TRP A 25 2.33 26.56 -7.72
CA TRP A 25 3.15 26.06 -6.63
C TRP A 25 4.31 27.01 -6.36
N ASP A 26 4.25 27.67 -5.22
CA ASP A 26 5.26 28.61 -4.79
C ASP A 26 6.52 27.86 -4.34
N ARG A 27 7.67 28.22 -4.91
CA ARG A 27 9.00 27.76 -4.50
C ARG A 27 9.46 28.22 -3.10
N TYR A 28 9.93 27.29 -2.30
CA TYR A 28 10.55 27.54 -0.99
C TYR A 28 11.83 26.73 -0.81
N VAL A 29 12.68 27.25 0.07
CA VAL A 29 13.87 26.59 0.60
C VAL A 29 13.81 26.60 2.11
N ARG A 30 14.54 25.70 2.75
CA ARG A 30 14.76 25.75 4.19
C ARG A 30 15.72 26.90 4.49
N SER A 31 15.38 27.70 5.49
CA SER A 31 16.16 28.86 5.89
C SER A 31 16.39 28.83 7.40
N THR A 32 17.64 29.01 7.81
CA THR A 32 17.99 29.08 9.22
C THR A 32 17.49 30.38 9.81
N THR A 33 16.89 30.28 11.00
CA THR A 33 16.50 31.42 11.82
C THR A 33 17.23 31.32 13.15
N LEU A 34 17.69 32.47 13.66
CA LEU A 34 18.25 32.58 15.01
C LEU A 34 17.23 33.26 15.90
N SER A 35 16.85 32.60 16.98
CA SER A 35 15.94 33.15 17.99
C SER A 35 16.53 32.87 19.37
N PHE A 36 16.80 33.92 20.14
CA PHE A 36 17.51 33.80 21.43
C PHE A 36 18.85 33.04 21.24
N ASN A 37 19.03 31.94 21.97
CA ASN A 37 20.21 31.05 21.88
C ASN A 37 19.93 29.77 21.08
N LYS A 38 18.99 29.81 20.13
CA LYS A 38 18.55 28.64 19.34
C LYS A 38 18.58 28.96 17.85
N MET A 39 19.15 28.06 17.05
CA MET A 39 18.96 28.04 15.61
C MET A 39 17.88 27.03 15.25
N ASP A 40 16.89 27.47 14.49
CA ASP A 40 15.82 26.65 13.91
C ASP A 40 15.81 26.78 12.39
N VAL A 41 15.02 25.95 11.72
CA VAL A 41 14.89 25.96 10.26
C VAL A 41 13.44 26.13 9.85
N THR A 42 13.14 27.25 9.20
CA THR A 42 11.83 27.59 8.64
C THR A 42 11.82 27.46 7.11
N PHE A 43 10.71 27.81 6.47
CA PHE A 43 10.62 28.01 5.03
C PHE A 43 10.78 29.49 4.67
N ALA A 44 11.62 29.78 3.67
CA ALA A 44 11.70 31.09 3.03
C ALA A 44 11.43 30.97 1.53
N ARG A 45 10.88 32.01 0.91
CA ARG A 45 10.68 32.04 -0.54
C ARG A 45 12.01 31.80 -1.25
N GLY A 46 12.06 30.74 -2.05
CA GLY A 46 13.27 30.36 -2.79
C GLY A 46 13.37 31.16 -4.08
N ARG A 47 14.59 31.39 -4.57
CA ARG A 47 14.84 31.93 -5.92
C ARG A 47 15.19 30.79 -6.88
N SER A 48 14.78 30.93 -8.13
CA SER A 48 15.17 30.04 -9.23
C SER A 48 16.66 30.11 -9.51
N THR A 49 17.27 28.94 -9.65
CA THR A 49 18.70 28.75 -9.92
C THR A 49 18.92 27.84 -11.12
N GLU A 50 17.85 27.43 -11.80
CA GLU A 50 17.88 26.58 -12.98
C GLU A 50 18.32 27.39 -14.21
N PHE A 51 18.99 26.70 -15.13
CA PHE A 51 19.48 27.28 -16.38
C PHE A 51 19.12 26.36 -17.56
N PRO A 52 18.68 26.91 -18.70
CA PRO A 52 18.41 28.34 -18.96
C PRO A 52 17.15 28.84 -18.25
N GLY A 53 17.23 29.98 -17.56
CA GLY A 53 16.16 30.46 -16.67
C GLY A 53 14.83 30.79 -17.37
N THR A 54 14.81 30.90 -18.71
CA THR A 54 13.59 31.06 -19.51
C THR A 54 12.76 29.78 -19.61
N GLU A 55 13.37 28.61 -19.36
CA GLU A 55 12.75 27.29 -19.56
C GLU A 55 12.29 26.65 -18.24
N TYR A 56 12.55 27.29 -17.09
CA TYR A 56 12.20 26.76 -15.77
C TYR A 56 11.41 27.80 -14.98
N ASP A 57 10.11 27.54 -14.83
CA ASP A 57 9.24 28.37 -14.02
C ASP A 57 9.74 28.47 -12.58
N GLN A 58 9.79 29.70 -12.07
CA GLN A 58 10.03 29.99 -10.67
C GLN A 58 8.97 29.32 -9.79
N ASP A 59 7.68 29.52 -10.12
CA ASP A 59 6.52 28.96 -9.45
C ASP A 59 5.67 28.23 -10.50
N PRO A 60 5.87 26.91 -10.69
CA PRO A 60 5.23 26.17 -11.77
C PRO A 60 3.71 26.06 -11.56
N LYS A 61 2.97 26.03 -12.68
CA LYS A 61 1.52 25.85 -12.72
C LYS A 61 1.22 24.44 -13.22
N LEU A 62 0.74 23.57 -12.35
CA LEU A 62 0.66 22.15 -12.62
C LEU A 62 -0.78 21.61 -12.51
N PRO A 63 -1.14 20.60 -13.33
CA PRO A 63 -2.47 20.03 -13.29
C PRO A 63 -2.83 19.40 -11.95
N PHE A 64 -4.08 19.56 -11.54
CA PHE A 64 -4.71 18.78 -10.49
C PHE A 64 -6.16 18.47 -10.84
N SER A 65 -6.77 17.49 -10.16
CA SER A 65 -8.19 17.20 -10.33
C SER A 65 -8.86 16.77 -9.04
N VAL A 66 -10.15 17.13 -8.94
CA VAL A 66 -11.10 16.70 -7.91
C VAL A 66 -12.27 16.07 -8.64
N THR A 67 -12.35 14.74 -8.62
CA THR A 67 -13.42 13.98 -9.28
C THR A 67 -14.21 13.15 -8.28
N PHE A 68 -15.41 12.70 -8.66
CA PHE A 68 -16.31 11.98 -7.78
C PHE A 68 -16.50 10.56 -8.27
N VAL A 69 -16.32 9.60 -7.37
CA VAL A 69 -16.43 8.15 -7.65
C VAL A 69 -17.80 7.63 -7.24
N SER A 70 -18.35 8.21 -6.16
CA SER A 70 -19.67 7.94 -5.62
C SER A 70 -20.17 9.19 -4.88
N PRO A 71 -21.41 9.21 -4.37
CA PRO A 71 -21.88 10.28 -3.48
C PRO A 71 -21.05 10.46 -2.19
N ARG A 72 -20.18 9.50 -1.83
CA ARG A 72 -19.33 9.52 -0.62
C ARG A 72 -17.83 9.58 -0.92
N THR A 73 -17.43 9.28 -2.15
CA THR A 73 -16.03 9.04 -2.48
C THR A 73 -15.54 10.09 -3.48
N VAL A 74 -14.49 10.80 -3.08
CA VAL A 74 -13.85 11.87 -3.83
C VAL A 74 -12.44 11.43 -4.17
N ARG A 75 -12.01 11.60 -5.41
CA ARG A 75 -10.63 11.33 -5.84
C ARG A 75 -9.91 12.64 -6.09
N LEU A 76 -8.79 12.81 -5.41
CA LEU A 76 -7.88 13.94 -5.57
C LEU A 76 -6.64 13.47 -6.31
N ARG A 77 -6.25 14.19 -7.36
CA ARG A 77 -5.00 13.93 -8.07
C ARG A 77 -4.19 15.21 -8.24
N PHE A 78 -2.90 15.15 -7.95
CA PHE A 78 -1.98 16.26 -8.10
C PHE A 78 -0.75 15.83 -8.86
N ASN A 79 -0.45 16.57 -9.93
CA ASN A 79 0.70 16.31 -10.75
C ASN A 79 1.85 17.18 -10.28
N THR A 80 3.04 16.59 -10.20
CA THR A 80 4.26 17.36 -9.96
C THR A 80 4.95 17.72 -11.27
N ARG A 81 4.37 17.38 -12.43
CA ARG A 81 4.80 17.78 -13.78
C ARG A 81 3.62 18.24 -14.64
N ALA A 82 3.92 18.98 -15.71
CA ALA A 82 2.93 19.39 -16.72
C ALA A 82 2.49 18.22 -17.64
N VAL A 83 2.50 17.00 -17.13
CA VAL A 83 2.07 15.78 -17.84
C VAL A 83 0.90 15.22 -17.06
N PRO A 84 -0.33 15.14 -17.63
CA PRO A 84 -1.50 14.61 -16.93
C PRO A 84 -1.30 13.18 -16.43
N LEU A 85 -1.97 12.85 -15.31
CA LEU A 85 -2.00 11.47 -14.81
C LEU A 85 -2.91 10.62 -15.70
N SER A 86 -2.45 9.42 -16.06
CA SER A 86 -3.29 8.45 -16.76
C SER A 86 -4.10 7.61 -15.77
N ASP A 87 -5.31 7.20 -16.16
CA ASP A 87 -6.13 6.23 -15.42
C ASP A 87 -5.69 4.78 -15.71
N GLY A 88 -4.37 4.54 -15.77
CA GLY A 88 -3.80 3.24 -16.11
C GLY A 88 -4.28 2.11 -15.20
N SER A 89 -4.07 0.86 -15.63
CA SER A 89 -4.42 -0.30 -14.81
C SER A 89 -3.59 -0.34 -13.52
N SER A 90 -4.24 -0.65 -12.41
CA SER A 90 -3.63 -0.82 -11.10
C SER A 90 -4.09 -2.14 -10.49
N LEU A 91 -3.16 -2.90 -9.92
CA LEU A 91 -3.51 -4.12 -9.17
C LEU A 91 -4.18 -3.81 -7.83
N MET A 92 -4.10 -2.56 -7.35
CA MET A 92 -4.72 -2.13 -6.10
C MET A 92 -6.21 -1.79 -6.26
N LEU A 93 -6.72 -1.75 -7.50
CA LEU A 93 -8.11 -1.45 -7.82
C LEU A 93 -8.77 -2.70 -8.40
N ALA A 94 -10.02 -2.96 -8.03
CA ALA A 94 -10.78 -4.10 -8.53
C ALA A 94 -11.16 -3.96 -10.02
N GLY A 95 -11.16 -2.73 -10.53
CA GLY A 95 -11.49 -2.40 -11.91
C GLY A 95 -11.37 -0.90 -12.18
N PRO A 96 -11.92 -0.41 -13.31
CA PRO A 96 -11.96 1.01 -13.61
C PRO A 96 -12.66 1.81 -12.50
N VAL A 97 -12.11 2.98 -12.17
CA VAL A 97 -12.71 3.88 -11.19
C VAL A 97 -14.03 4.44 -11.74
N ALA A 98 -15.12 4.24 -11.01
CA ALA A 98 -16.43 4.76 -11.38
C ALA A 98 -16.44 6.31 -11.39
N LYS A 99 -17.39 6.88 -12.14
CA LYS A 99 -17.67 8.33 -12.13
C LYS A 99 -19.08 8.57 -11.61
N ASP A 100 -19.21 9.49 -10.66
CA ASP A 100 -20.47 9.92 -10.11
C ASP A 100 -20.78 11.37 -10.50
N ASN A 101 -21.99 11.59 -11.00
CA ASN A 101 -22.48 12.90 -11.44
C ASN A 101 -23.55 13.46 -10.49
N SER A 102 -23.73 12.88 -9.30
CA SER A 102 -24.78 13.29 -8.36
C SER A 102 -24.43 14.55 -7.56
N TRP A 103 -23.13 14.89 -7.48
CA TRP A 103 -22.63 16.05 -6.77
C TRP A 103 -23.08 17.35 -7.45
N LYS A 104 -23.74 18.22 -6.67
CA LYS A 104 -24.18 19.54 -7.13
C LYS A 104 -23.07 20.55 -6.92
N VAL A 105 -22.77 21.36 -7.92
CA VAL A 105 -21.71 22.37 -7.86
C VAL A 105 -22.27 23.79 -7.80
N LYS A 106 -21.67 24.60 -6.93
CA LYS A 106 -21.83 26.06 -6.89
C LYS A 106 -20.44 26.70 -6.94
N GLN A 107 -20.27 27.69 -7.82
CA GLN A 107 -19.01 28.40 -7.98
C GLN A 107 -19.18 29.87 -7.60
N THR A 108 -18.18 30.41 -6.91
CA THR A 108 -18.05 31.84 -6.57
C THR A 108 -16.66 32.33 -6.98
N ASP A 109 -16.39 33.62 -6.79
CA ASP A 109 -15.07 34.20 -7.05
C ASP A 109 -13.99 33.61 -6.13
N GLN A 110 -14.37 33.16 -4.92
CA GLN A 110 -13.45 32.65 -3.90
C GLN A 110 -13.36 31.12 -3.84
N ALA A 111 -14.41 30.39 -4.25
CA ALA A 111 -14.47 28.94 -4.05
C ALA A 111 -15.28 28.20 -5.12
N ILE A 112 -15.02 26.89 -5.22
CA ILE A 112 -15.87 25.90 -5.91
C ILE A 112 -16.39 24.93 -4.85
N ILE A 113 -17.70 24.76 -4.78
CA ILE A 113 -18.37 24.01 -3.71
C ILE A 113 -19.18 22.87 -4.33
N TYR A 114 -18.78 21.63 -4.05
CA TYR A 114 -19.49 20.42 -4.45
C TYR A 114 -20.24 19.83 -3.27
N THR A 115 -21.52 19.51 -3.43
CA THR A 115 -22.38 18.98 -2.37
C THR A 115 -23.06 17.69 -2.80
N SER A 116 -23.00 16.66 -1.95
CA SER A 116 -23.75 15.41 -2.09
C SER A 116 -24.74 15.23 -0.94
N ALA A 117 -25.42 14.08 -0.89
CA ALA A 117 -26.27 13.72 0.25
C ALA A 117 -25.48 13.46 1.55
N PHE A 118 -24.16 13.28 1.47
CA PHE A 118 -23.33 12.83 2.60
C PHE A 118 -22.33 13.88 3.09
N GLY A 119 -22.10 14.94 2.33
CA GLY A 119 -21.20 16.01 2.73
C GLY A 119 -20.90 16.99 1.61
N GLN A 120 -19.84 17.75 1.81
CA GLN A 120 -19.43 18.82 0.91
C GLN A 120 -17.90 18.86 0.76
N VAL A 121 -17.44 19.14 -0.46
CA VAL A 121 -16.05 19.44 -0.78
C VAL A 121 -15.97 20.89 -1.22
N ARG A 122 -15.09 21.68 -0.62
CA ARG A 122 -14.83 23.06 -1.03
C ARG A 122 -13.40 23.19 -1.54
N ILE A 123 -13.24 23.74 -2.72
CA ILE A 123 -11.97 24.16 -3.28
C ILE A 123 -11.88 25.67 -3.09
N ILE A 124 -11.11 26.11 -2.10
CA ILE A 124 -10.82 27.53 -1.87
C ILE A 124 -9.72 27.94 -2.83
N LYS A 125 -9.91 29.04 -3.56
CA LYS A 125 -9.00 29.43 -4.65
C LYS A 125 -7.73 30.10 -4.16
N GLN A 126 -7.82 30.99 -3.17
CA GLN A 126 -6.68 31.74 -2.64
C GLN A 126 -6.95 32.27 -1.22
N PRO A 127 -6.09 31.99 -0.21
CA PRO A 127 -5.07 30.94 -0.24
C PRO A 127 -5.74 29.59 -0.56
N TRP A 128 -5.05 28.74 -1.32
CA TRP A 128 -5.65 27.50 -1.79
C TRP A 128 -5.86 26.50 -0.64
N HIS A 129 -7.07 25.91 -0.60
CA HIS A 129 -7.40 24.77 0.24
C HIS A 129 -8.36 23.81 -0.46
N ILE A 130 -8.31 22.53 -0.09
CA ILE A 130 -9.43 21.60 -0.26
C ILE A 130 -9.95 21.24 1.12
N GLU A 131 -11.23 21.48 1.36
CA GLU A 131 -11.91 21.26 2.63
C GLU A 131 -13.02 20.22 2.47
N PHE A 132 -13.11 19.30 3.43
CA PHE A 132 -14.13 18.26 3.49
C PHE A 132 -15.05 18.50 4.67
N TYR A 133 -16.36 18.48 4.43
CA TYR A 133 -17.38 18.67 5.46
C TYR A 133 -18.36 17.49 5.45
N ASP A 134 -18.90 17.15 6.61
CA ASP A 134 -20.04 16.23 6.71
C ASP A 134 -21.34 16.90 6.22
N LYS A 135 -22.43 16.12 6.21
CA LYS A 135 -23.77 16.62 5.86
C LYS A 135 -24.32 17.68 6.82
N ALA A 136 -23.78 17.78 8.04
CA ALA A 136 -24.18 18.76 9.05
C ALA A 136 -23.37 20.07 8.97
N GLY A 137 -22.35 20.11 8.10
CA GLY A 137 -21.49 21.27 7.91
C GLY A 137 -20.29 21.33 8.87
N HIS A 138 -19.96 20.25 9.57
CA HIS A 138 -18.74 20.15 10.37
C HIS A 138 -17.54 19.89 9.48
N LEU A 139 -16.45 20.62 9.69
CA LEU A 139 -15.19 20.41 8.98
C LEU A 139 -14.55 19.09 9.43
N LEU A 140 -14.39 18.17 8.50
CA LEU A 140 -13.77 16.87 8.74
C LEU A 140 -12.24 16.99 8.68
N THR A 141 -11.75 17.53 7.57
CA THR A 141 -10.33 17.82 7.37
C THR A 141 -10.16 18.84 6.25
N ARG A 142 -8.98 19.46 6.17
CA ARG A 142 -8.60 20.34 5.05
C ARG A 142 -7.11 20.28 4.80
N THR A 143 -6.69 20.57 3.57
CA THR A 143 -5.27 20.74 3.26
C THR A 143 -4.65 21.87 4.09
N GLN A 144 -3.43 21.67 4.57
CA GLN A 144 -2.69 22.65 5.37
C GLN A 144 -1.58 23.29 4.54
N ASN A 145 -1.42 24.60 4.68
CA ASN A 145 -0.47 25.40 3.92
C ASN A 145 0.53 26.13 4.84
N ILE A 146 1.42 26.94 4.27
CA ILE A 146 2.23 27.87 5.05
C ILE A 146 1.31 28.78 5.86
N GLY A 147 1.55 28.81 7.19
CA GLY A 147 0.75 29.58 8.12
C GLY A 147 -0.52 28.87 8.63
N ASP A 148 -0.76 27.62 8.23
CA ASP A 148 -1.87 26.81 8.74
C ASP A 148 -1.41 25.67 9.69
N PRO A 149 -1.84 25.71 10.95
CA PRO A 149 -2.31 26.89 11.68
C PRO A 149 -1.13 27.86 11.92
N ASN A 150 -1.42 29.06 12.40
CA ASN A 150 -0.36 30.00 12.78
C ASN A 150 0.39 29.42 14.00
N THR A 151 1.68 29.14 13.82
CA THR A 151 2.52 28.49 14.83
C THR A 151 3.98 28.93 14.70
N PHE A 152 4.73 28.81 15.79
CA PHE A 152 6.18 29.01 15.81
C PHE A 152 6.96 27.77 15.38
N ILE A 153 6.30 26.61 15.34
CA ILE A 153 6.86 25.40 14.73
C ILE A 153 6.75 25.56 13.21
N THR A 154 7.70 25.00 12.45
CA THR A 154 7.59 24.94 11.00
C THR A 154 7.12 23.55 10.56
N PRO A 155 5.80 23.26 10.59
CA PRO A 155 5.28 22.00 10.09
C PRO A 155 5.48 21.91 8.57
N ILE A 156 5.32 20.70 8.02
CA ILE A 156 5.38 20.46 6.58
C ILE A 156 4.04 20.89 5.96
N PRO A 157 4.01 21.85 5.04
CA PRO A 157 2.80 22.22 4.31
C PRO A 157 2.56 21.27 3.14
N PHE A 158 1.34 21.28 2.61
CA PHE A 158 0.99 20.55 1.39
C PHE A 158 1.88 20.99 0.22
N SER A 159 2.76 20.09 -0.20
CA SER A 159 3.85 20.43 -1.11
C SER A 159 4.30 19.23 -1.93
N PHE A 160 4.98 19.50 -3.04
CA PHE A 160 5.91 18.53 -3.61
C PHE A 160 7.35 19.02 -3.45
N VAL A 161 8.28 18.07 -3.36
CA VAL A 161 9.68 18.31 -3.07
C VAL A 161 10.50 17.78 -4.23
N ARG A 162 11.35 18.62 -4.81
CA ARG A 162 12.44 18.16 -5.69
C ARG A 162 13.65 17.84 -4.82
N ARG A 163 14.03 16.56 -4.82
CA ARG A 163 15.15 16.07 -4.02
C ARG A 163 16.48 16.48 -4.62
N ALA A 164 17.40 16.91 -3.77
CA ALA A 164 18.74 17.32 -4.19
C ALA A 164 19.67 16.11 -4.47
N SER A 165 19.34 14.94 -3.92
CA SER A 165 20.14 13.73 -4.05
C SER A 165 20.07 13.12 -5.45
N ASP A 166 18.91 13.21 -6.12
CA ASP A 166 18.63 12.51 -7.38
C ASP A 166 17.68 13.26 -8.32
N LEU A 167 17.30 14.50 -8.00
CA LEU A 167 16.36 15.35 -8.77
C LEU A 167 14.94 14.79 -8.95
N SER A 168 14.63 13.66 -8.31
CA SER A 168 13.27 13.12 -8.29
C SER A 168 12.32 14.04 -7.54
N ARG A 169 11.02 13.93 -7.87
CA ARG A 169 9.95 14.66 -7.18
C ARG A 169 9.18 13.70 -6.29
N ARG A 170 8.79 14.15 -5.10
CA ARG A 170 7.99 13.43 -4.10
C ARG A 170 6.94 14.35 -3.52
N VAL A 171 5.83 13.82 -3.02
CA VAL A 171 4.75 14.64 -2.44
C VAL A 171 4.71 14.50 -0.92
N ALA A 172 4.53 15.63 -0.23
CA ALA A 172 4.12 15.69 1.16
C ALA A 172 2.73 16.33 1.23
N ALA A 173 1.70 15.50 1.38
CA ALA A 173 0.31 15.95 1.43
C ALA A 173 -0.13 16.11 2.87
N THR A 174 -0.29 17.36 3.32
CA THR A 174 -0.63 17.67 4.70
C THR A 174 -2.10 18.03 4.85
N PHE A 175 -2.76 17.38 5.81
CA PHE A 175 -4.15 17.57 6.16
C PHE A 175 -4.32 17.91 7.63
N GLN A 176 -5.38 18.62 7.98
CA GLN A 176 -5.73 18.95 9.36
C GLN A 176 -6.18 17.69 10.12
N LEU A 177 -5.72 17.56 11.36
CA LEU A 177 -6.33 16.73 12.39
C LEU A 177 -7.10 17.63 13.37
N GLN A 178 -8.34 17.25 13.71
CA GLN A 178 -9.13 17.91 14.74
C GLN A 178 -8.67 17.54 16.15
N HIS A 179 -9.17 18.27 17.14
CA HIS A 179 -9.03 17.91 18.55
C HIS A 179 -9.59 16.50 18.81
N ASP A 180 -8.88 15.67 19.59
CA ASP A 180 -9.26 14.31 19.98
C ASP A 180 -9.59 13.29 18.87
N GLU A 181 -9.44 13.67 17.59
CA GLU A 181 -9.50 12.78 16.45
C GLU A 181 -8.58 11.56 16.64
N LYS A 182 -9.09 10.38 16.31
CA LYS A 182 -8.37 9.09 16.38
C LYS A 182 -8.21 8.55 14.97
N ILE A 183 -7.05 7.97 14.70
CA ILE A 183 -6.72 7.39 13.40
C ILE A 183 -6.55 5.88 13.52
N PHE A 184 -7.07 5.12 12.57
CA PHE A 184 -7.03 3.65 12.52
C PHE A 184 -6.68 3.17 11.12
N GLY A 185 -6.25 1.92 10.96
CA GLY A 185 -5.88 1.36 9.66
C GLY A 185 -4.37 1.16 9.54
N CYS A 186 -3.80 1.51 8.38
CA CYS A 186 -2.40 1.31 8.03
C CYS A 186 -2.01 -0.17 7.85
N GLY A 187 -2.98 -1.04 7.57
CA GLY A 187 -2.75 -2.47 7.44
C GLY A 187 -2.58 -3.21 8.78
N GLU A 188 -1.87 -4.34 8.74
CA GLU A 188 -1.61 -5.19 9.91
C GLU A 188 -0.45 -4.62 10.75
N SER A 189 -0.77 -3.60 11.54
CA SER A 189 0.19 -2.92 12.42
C SER A 189 0.11 -3.44 13.85
N PHE A 190 1.27 -3.70 14.47
CA PHE A 190 1.37 -4.19 15.86
C PHE A 190 1.63 -3.09 16.90
N THR A 191 1.67 -1.83 16.48
CA THR A 191 1.70 -0.67 17.39
C THR A 191 0.31 -0.40 17.97
N GLY A 192 0.18 0.59 18.86
CA GLY A 192 -1.10 1.02 19.42
C GLY A 192 -2.18 1.24 18.35
N LEU A 193 -3.41 0.82 18.64
CA LEU A 193 -4.52 0.82 17.69
C LEU A 193 -4.84 2.23 17.16
N ASN A 194 -4.87 3.23 18.05
CA ASN A 194 -4.95 4.63 17.64
C ASN A 194 -3.57 5.09 17.12
N LYS A 195 -3.50 5.38 15.83
CA LYS A 195 -2.29 5.82 15.14
C LYS A 195 -1.95 7.29 15.36
N ARG A 196 -2.82 8.10 15.99
CA ARG A 196 -2.48 9.47 16.35
C ARG A 196 -1.24 9.52 17.25
N GLY A 197 -0.34 10.46 16.96
CA GLY A 197 0.97 10.60 17.58
C GLY A 197 2.01 9.59 17.08
N GLN A 198 1.72 8.81 16.03
CA GLN A 198 2.64 7.84 15.45
C GLN A 198 3.12 8.26 14.07
N HIS A 199 4.29 7.74 13.72
CA HIS A 199 4.89 7.83 12.40
C HIS A 199 4.95 6.42 11.82
N VAL A 200 4.08 6.13 10.85
CA VAL A 200 3.80 4.79 10.34
C VAL A 200 4.36 4.65 8.92
N VAL A 201 5.19 3.63 8.70
CA VAL A 201 5.86 3.38 7.42
C VAL A 201 5.17 2.22 6.71
N GLU A 202 4.48 2.51 5.60
CA GLU A 202 3.83 1.53 4.73
C GLU A 202 4.86 0.87 3.82
N PHE A 203 5.58 -0.10 4.38
CA PHE A 203 6.64 -0.84 3.71
C PHE A 203 6.63 -2.29 4.16
N ALA A 204 6.52 -3.23 3.22
CA ALA A 204 6.40 -4.64 3.51
C ALA A 204 7.74 -5.13 4.07
N ARG A 205 7.72 -5.69 5.26
CA ARG A 205 8.94 -6.17 5.90
C ARG A 205 8.63 -7.30 6.84
N ASP A 206 9.44 -8.35 6.78
CA ASP A 206 9.44 -9.37 7.82
C ASP A 206 9.86 -8.73 9.15
N GLY A 207 8.89 -8.61 10.05
CA GLY A 207 9.09 -8.08 11.40
C GLY A 207 9.85 -9.02 12.32
N MET A 208 10.16 -10.25 11.89
CA MET A 208 10.72 -11.32 12.73
C MET A 208 9.86 -11.55 13.99
N GLY A 209 8.55 -11.35 13.87
CA GLY A 209 7.60 -11.33 14.98
C GLY A 209 6.56 -10.24 14.85
N THR A 210 5.78 -10.08 15.91
CA THR A 210 4.62 -9.17 15.99
C THR A 210 4.77 -8.17 17.15
N GLN A 211 6.01 -7.90 17.55
CA GLN A 211 6.35 -7.10 18.74
C GLN A 211 7.11 -5.80 18.39
N ASN A 212 7.12 -5.39 17.12
CA ASN A 212 7.76 -4.15 16.66
C ASN A 212 6.90 -3.44 15.60
N GLU A 213 7.38 -2.30 15.10
CA GLU A 213 6.65 -1.47 14.14
C GLU A 213 6.63 -1.99 12.70
N TYR A 214 7.39 -3.03 12.36
CA TYR A 214 7.42 -3.56 10.99
C TYR A 214 6.13 -4.30 10.65
N MET A 215 5.76 -4.28 9.37
CA MET A 215 4.48 -4.80 8.90
C MET A 215 4.66 -5.79 7.75
N TYR A 216 4.07 -6.97 7.90
CA TYR A 216 3.92 -7.94 6.82
C TYR A 216 2.91 -7.46 5.77
N LYS A 217 1.88 -6.74 6.21
CA LYS A 217 0.74 -6.33 5.38
C LYS A 217 0.47 -4.82 5.50
N PRO A 218 1.40 -3.94 5.08
CA PRO A 218 1.16 -2.50 5.03
C PRO A 218 0.04 -2.20 4.01
N ILE A 219 -0.88 -1.33 4.37
CA ILE A 219 -1.96 -0.89 3.49
C ILE A 219 -2.04 0.63 3.59
N PRO A 220 -1.84 1.39 2.50
CA PRO A 220 -1.85 2.85 2.50
C PRO A 220 -3.28 3.42 2.59
N PHE A 221 -4.04 2.97 3.59
CA PHE A 221 -5.41 3.34 3.88
C PHE A 221 -5.59 3.53 5.38
N PHE A 222 -6.26 4.62 5.76
CA PHE A 222 -6.63 4.87 7.15
C PHE A 222 -8.06 5.42 7.27
N LEU A 223 -8.59 5.27 8.47
CA LEU A 223 -9.89 5.77 8.93
C LEU A 223 -9.65 6.81 10.00
N SER A 224 -10.47 7.85 10.00
CA SER A 224 -10.55 8.85 11.05
C SER A 224 -11.86 8.70 11.82
N SER A 225 -11.80 8.88 13.14
CA SER A 225 -13.01 9.02 13.96
C SER A 225 -13.81 10.29 13.66
N ASN A 226 -13.27 11.21 12.86
CA ASN A 226 -13.92 12.44 12.44
C ASN A 226 -14.72 12.27 11.14
N GLY A 227 -15.18 11.05 10.82
CA GLY A 227 -16.14 10.80 9.74
C GLY A 227 -15.53 10.76 8.33
N TYR A 228 -14.24 10.44 8.19
CA TYR A 228 -13.61 10.25 6.89
C TYR A 228 -12.56 9.14 6.88
N GLY A 229 -12.18 8.68 5.70
CA GLY A 229 -10.99 7.85 5.51
C GLY A 229 -10.25 8.25 4.24
N MET A 230 -8.98 7.85 4.13
CA MET A 230 -8.17 8.12 2.95
C MET A 230 -7.44 6.86 2.50
N PHE A 231 -7.45 6.61 1.19
CA PHE A 231 -6.62 5.61 0.52
C PHE A 231 -5.66 6.33 -0.43
N VAL A 232 -4.36 6.18 -0.20
CA VAL A 232 -3.31 6.70 -1.08
C VAL A 232 -3.04 5.64 -2.15
N HIS A 233 -3.42 5.93 -3.37
CA HIS A 233 -3.34 5.01 -4.50
C HIS A 233 -1.95 5.01 -5.12
N THR A 234 -1.01 4.39 -4.39
CA THR A 234 0.32 4.07 -4.89
C THR A 234 0.83 2.81 -4.20
N SER A 235 1.67 2.06 -4.91
CA SER A 235 2.44 0.96 -4.33
C SER A 235 3.85 1.36 -3.89
N ALA A 236 4.27 2.59 -4.21
CA ALA A 236 5.51 3.12 -3.66
C ALA A 236 5.42 3.17 -2.12
N PRO A 237 6.55 3.14 -1.41
CA PRO A 237 6.57 3.33 0.04
C PRO A 237 5.86 4.63 0.42
N VAL A 238 4.94 4.56 1.38
CA VAL A 238 4.25 5.74 1.94
C VAL A 238 4.60 5.81 3.41
N THR A 239 4.76 7.03 3.92
CA THR A 239 4.89 7.25 5.35
C THR A 239 3.80 8.21 5.81
N PHE A 240 3.04 7.79 6.81
CA PHE A 240 2.06 8.63 7.49
C PHE A 240 2.62 9.18 8.78
N ASP A 241 2.55 10.49 8.96
CA ASP A 241 2.77 11.15 10.25
C ASP A 241 1.42 11.66 10.76
N PHE A 242 0.86 10.99 11.76
CA PHE A 242 -0.43 11.34 12.33
C PHE A 242 -0.28 12.24 13.55
N GLY A 243 0.36 13.38 13.38
CA GLY A 243 0.56 14.34 14.46
C GLY A 243 1.66 13.94 15.44
N LYS A 244 2.68 13.23 14.96
CA LYS A 244 3.88 12.88 15.73
C LYS A 244 4.74 14.10 16.01
N TYR A 245 5.03 14.90 14.97
CA TYR A 245 5.86 16.10 15.09
C TYR A 245 5.05 17.38 15.24
N TYR A 246 3.81 17.41 14.74
CA TYR A 246 2.88 18.51 14.94
C TYR A 246 1.44 17.98 15.04
N ASP A 247 0.86 18.03 16.24
CA ASP A 247 -0.35 17.30 16.66
C ASP A 247 -1.63 17.55 15.84
N ALA A 248 -1.70 18.69 15.15
CA ALA A 248 -2.81 19.10 14.30
C ALA A 248 -2.62 18.73 12.82
N HIS A 249 -1.53 18.06 12.44
CA HIS A 249 -1.24 17.67 11.06
C HIS A 249 -1.18 16.16 10.87
N ASN A 250 -1.86 15.70 9.82
CA ASN A 250 -1.62 14.41 9.18
C ASN A 250 -0.78 14.67 7.93
N VAL A 251 0.49 14.24 7.92
CA VAL A 251 1.37 14.37 6.75
C VAL A 251 1.52 13.02 6.06
N ILE A 252 1.16 12.98 4.78
CA ILE A 252 1.36 11.83 3.91
C ILE A 252 2.63 12.09 3.08
N TYR A 253 3.73 11.44 3.42
CA TYR A 253 4.94 11.42 2.59
C TYR A 253 4.82 10.30 1.57
N SER A 254 4.49 10.66 0.33
CA SER A 254 4.38 9.70 -0.78
C SER A 254 5.74 9.44 -1.40
N GLY A 255 6.11 8.17 -1.50
CA GLY A 255 7.21 7.70 -2.31
C GLY A 255 6.92 7.74 -3.81
N ASP A 256 5.72 8.12 -4.24
CA ASP A 256 5.40 8.35 -5.65
C ASP A 256 5.74 9.79 -6.05
N GLU A 257 5.90 10.02 -7.36
CA GLU A 257 6.11 11.35 -7.91
C GLU A 257 4.84 12.20 -7.90
N ASN A 258 3.69 11.58 -8.14
CA ASN A 258 2.40 12.25 -8.16
C ASN A 258 1.55 11.80 -6.97
N LEU A 259 0.49 12.55 -6.66
CA LEU A 259 -0.47 12.19 -5.63
C LEU A 259 -1.77 11.71 -6.27
N ASP A 260 -2.27 10.56 -5.83
CA ASP A 260 -3.61 10.05 -6.14
C ASP A 260 -4.22 9.53 -4.84
N ILE A 261 -5.21 10.24 -4.30
CA ILE A 261 -5.86 9.90 -3.02
C ILE A 261 -7.36 9.79 -3.24
N PHE A 262 -7.95 8.74 -2.68
CA PHE A 262 -9.39 8.61 -2.50
C PHE A 262 -9.75 9.02 -1.07
N VAL A 263 -10.68 9.95 -0.93
CA VAL A 263 -11.26 10.39 0.35
C VAL A 263 -12.69 9.89 0.44
N PHE A 264 -13.01 9.19 1.52
CA PHE A 264 -14.30 8.57 1.77
C PHE A 264 -15.00 9.30 2.90
N LEU A 265 -16.29 9.62 2.74
CA LEU A 265 -17.10 10.32 3.75
C LEU A 265 -18.08 9.38 4.45
N GLY A 266 -18.12 9.45 5.78
CA GLY A 266 -19.12 8.78 6.61
C GLY A 266 -18.54 8.02 7.79
N GLU A 267 -19.34 7.11 8.32
CA GLU A 267 -18.94 6.26 9.44
C GLU A 267 -17.99 5.14 8.98
N PRO A 268 -17.22 4.51 9.88
CA PRO A 268 -16.24 3.47 9.51
C PRO A 268 -16.80 2.36 8.61
N LYS A 269 -18.06 1.93 8.80
CA LYS A 269 -18.70 0.91 7.95
C LYS A 269 -18.99 1.41 6.53
N ASP A 270 -19.42 2.67 6.39
CA ASP A 270 -19.65 3.30 5.08
C ASP A 270 -18.32 3.39 4.33
N ILE A 271 -17.28 3.87 5.01
CA ILE A 271 -15.95 4.03 4.43
C ILE A 271 -15.39 2.68 3.97
N LEU A 272 -15.47 1.64 4.81
CA LEU A 272 -15.00 0.31 4.43
C LEU A 272 -15.81 -0.30 3.26
N SER A 273 -17.11 -0.02 3.18
CA SER A 273 -17.94 -0.45 2.05
C SER A 273 -17.51 0.21 0.74
N GLU A 274 -17.24 1.52 0.76
CA GLU A 274 -16.73 2.26 -0.41
C GLU A 274 -15.31 1.81 -0.79
N TYR A 275 -14.41 1.69 0.20
CA TYR A 275 -13.04 1.26 0.01
C TYR A 275 -12.98 -0.13 -0.63
N THR A 276 -13.71 -1.12 -0.08
CA THR A 276 -13.71 -2.49 -0.62
C THR A 276 -14.48 -2.63 -1.94
N ALA A 277 -15.43 -1.74 -2.24
CA ALA A 277 -16.02 -1.68 -3.58
C ALA A 277 -14.99 -1.21 -4.62
N LEU A 278 -14.08 -0.31 -4.23
CA LEU A 278 -13.01 0.22 -5.08
C LEU A 278 -11.84 -0.76 -5.24
N THR A 279 -11.39 -1.39 -4.15
CA THR A 279 -10.15 -2.19 -4.12
C THR A 279 -10.39 -3.69 -4.23
N GLY A 280 -11.61 -4.16 -3.97
CA GLY A 280 -12.02 -5.56 -4.08
C GLY A 280 -12.68 -6.06 -2.80
N ARG A 281 -13.81 -6.75 -2.96
CA ARG A 281 -14.49 -7.42 -1.84
C ARG A 281 -13.90 -8.79 -1.64
N SER A 282 -13.53 -9.11 -0.40
CA SER A 282 -13.09 -10.45 -0.05
C SER A 282 -14.24 -11.45 -0.26
N PRO A 283 -14.03 -12.55 -1.01
CA PRO A 283 -15.02 -13.60 -1.11
C PRO A 283 -15.16 -14.33 0.23
N VAL A 284 -16.32 -14.90 0.50
CA VAL A 284 -16.49 -15.79 1.67
C VAL A 284 -15.68 -17.07 1.42
N PRO A 285 -14.69 -17.41 2.27
CA PRO A 285 -13.94 -18.64 2.14
C PRO A 285 -14.83 -19.90 2.29
N PRO A 286 -14.36 -21.08 1.85
CA PRO A 286 -15.07 -22.33 2.08
C PRO A 286 -15.35 -22.59 3.57
N LEU A 287 -16.50 -23.18 3.91
CA LEU A 287 -16.92 -23.36 5.30
C LEU A 287 -15.87 -24.07 6.18
N TRP A 288 -15.19 -25.09 5.65
CA TRP A 288 -14.17 -25.86 6.39
C TRP A 288 -12.98 -25.00 6.83
N SER A 289 -12.70 -23.87 6.18
CA SER A 289 -11.57 -23.02 6.56
C SER A 289 -11.81 -22.28 7.88
N PHE A 290 -13.06 -22.16 8.32
CA PHE A 290 -13.43 -21.60 9.63
C PHE A 290 -13.28 -22.60 10.78
N GLY A 291 -13.02 -23.87 10.46
CA GLY A 291 -12.75 -24.93 11.43
C GLY A 291 -11.41 -24.77 12.15
N PHE A 292 -11.08 -25.72 13.02
CA PHE A 292 -9.79 -25.71 13.73
C PHE A 292 -8.66 -26.24 12.84
N TRP A 293 -7.54 -25.50 12.79
CA TRP A 293 -6.33 -25.86 12.05
C TRP A 293 -5.28 -26.40 13.02
N MET A 294 -4.88 -27.67 12.85
CA MET A 294 -3.79 -28.28 13.60
C MET A 294 -2.48 -28.10 12.84
N SER A 295 -1.49 -27.45 13.48
CA SER A 295 -0.22 -27.06 12.86
C SER A 295 0.93 -27.12 13.86
N ARG A 296 2.14 -27.35 13.35
CA ARG A 296 3.43 -27.14 14.04
C ARG A 296 4.56 -27.06 13.01
N ILE A 297 5.67 -26.43 13.37
CA ILE A 297 6.93 -26.53 12.63
C ILE A 297 7.80 -27.65 13.23
N THR A 298 7.92 -28.83 12.62
CA THR A 298 7.20 -29.41 11.48
C THR A 298 6.77 -30.84 11.85
N TYR A 299 5.84 -31.44 11.11
CA TYR A 299 5.67 -32.91 11.14
C TYR A 299 6.82 -33.58 10.38
N LYS A 300 7.28 -34.72 10.88
CA LYS A 300 8.46 -35.44 10.38
C LYS A 300 8.15 -36.57 9.42
N SER A 301 6.89 -37.00 9.26
CA SER A 301 6.53 -38.05 8.31
C SER A 301 5.03 -38.12 8.05
N GLU A 302 4.64 -38.86 7.02
CA GLU A 302 3.26 -39.27 6.79
C GLU A 302 2.67 -40.01 8.01
N ASP A 303 3.45 -40.87 8.66
CA ASP A 303 2.97 -41.63 9.83
C ASP A 303 2.65 -40.70 11.01
N GLU A 304 3.48 -39.66 11.27
CA GLU A 304 3.19 -38.67 12.32
C GLU A 304 1.94 -37.85 11.99
N VAL A 305 1.73 -37.47 10.73
CA VAL A 305 0.51 -36.77 10.30
C VAL A 305 -0.73 -37.62 10.56
N ARG A 306 -0.69 -38.91 10.21
CA ARG A 306 -1.79 -39.86 10.47
C ARG A 306 -2.02 -40.09 11.96
N GLU A 307 -0.96 -40.17 12.76
CA GLU A 307 -1.04 -40.30 14.22
C GLU A 307 -1.74 -39.08 14.84
N VAL A 308 -1.38 -37.86 14.41
CA VAL A 308 -2.01 -36.61 14.87
C VAL A 308 -3.50 -36.59 14.52
N ALA A 309 -3.86 -36.95 13.29
CA ALA A 309 -5.26 -37.06 12.87
C ALA A 309 -6.04 -38.06 13.73
N ALA A 310 -5.47 -39.24 13.98
CA ALA A 310 -6.06 -40.27 14.83
C ALA A 310 -6.24 -39.78 16.27
N LYS A 311 -5.24 -39.10 16.85
CA LYS A 311 -5.32 -38.51 18.20
C LYS A 311 -6.40 -37.44 18.30
N LEU A 312 -6.54 -36.56 17.30
CA LEU A 312 -7.64 -35.58 17.27
C LEU A 312 -9.00 -36.27 17.35
N ARG A 313 -9.20 -37.35 16.59
CA ARG A 313 -10.44 -38.14 16.62
C ARG A 313 -10.61 -38.89 17.94
N GLN A 314 -9.56 -39.53 18.46
CA GLN A 314 -9.55 -40.23 19.75
C GLN A 314 -9.93 -39.31 20.91
N HIS A 315 -9.36 -38.10 20.93
CA HIS A 315 -9.62 -37.09 21.95
C HIS A 315 -10.88 -36.25 21.69
N LYS A 316 -11.64 -36.56 20.63
CA LYS A 316 -12.87 -35.84 20.24
C LYS A 316 -12.65 -34.33 20.06
N VAL A 317 -11.49 -33.94 19.52
CA VAL A 317 -11.18 -32.55 19.17
C VAL A 317 -11.63 -32.32 17.72
N PRO A 318 -12.66 -31.49 17.47
CA PRO A 318 -13.05 -31.12 16.12
C PRO A 318 -11.92 -30.36 15.43
N ALA A 319 -11.59 -30.78 14.22
CA ALA A 319 -10.51 -30.20 13.42
C ALA A 319 -10.76 -30.52 11.95
N ASP A 320 -10.53 -29.52 11.12
CA ASP A 320 -10.87 -29.51 9.70
C ASP A 320 -9.62 -29.42 8.82
N VAL A 321 -8.51 -28.91 9.35
CA VAL A 321 -7.26 -28.75 8.58
C VAL A 321 -6.08 -29.28 9.36
N ILE A 322 -5.20 -30.02 8.68
CA ILE A 322 -3.84 -30.32 9.16
C ILE A 322 -2.86 -29.59 8.23
N HIS A 323 -2.05 -28.72 8.82
CA HIS A 323 -1.05 -27.93 8.10
C HIS A 323 0.33 -28.56 8.21
N LEU A 324 0.95 -28.84 7.06
CA LEU A 324 2.31 -29.34 6.97
C LEU A 324 3.23 -28.15 6.68
N ASP A 325 4.02 -27.79 7.68
CA ASP A 325 4.98 -26.69 7.62
C ASP A 325 6.27 -27.12 6.90
N THR A 326 7.33 -26.32 7.00
CA THR A 326 8.62 -26.39 6.25
C THR A 326 9.24 -27.79 5.98
N GLY A 327 8.92 -28.83 6.75
CA GLY A 327 9.52 -30.15 6.65
C GLY A 327 8.86 -31.13 5.67
N TRP A 328 7.81 -30.72 4.93
CA TRP A 328 7.16 -31.62 3.97
C TRP A 328 7.99 -31.90 2.70
N PHE A 329 9.01 -31.08 2.41
CA PHE A 329 10.00 -31.30 1.33
C PHE A 329 11.16 -32.20 1.78
N GLU A 330 11.91 -32.84 0.88
CA GLU A 330 13.05 -33.69 1.28
C GLU A 330 14.09 -32.99 2.17
N THR A 331 14.49 -31.77 1.81
CA THR A 331 15.27 -30.90 2.72
C THR A 331 14.32 -29.90 3.38
N ASP A 332 14.38 -29.75 4.69
CA ASP A 332 13.61 -28.73 5.42
C ASP A 332 13.83 -27.34 4.80
N TRP A 333 12.77 -26.53 4.70
CA TRP A 333 12.75 -25.19 4.08
C TRP A 333 13.03 -25.15 2.56
N ARG A 334 13.12 -26.28 1.85
CA ARG A 334 13.52 -26.26 0.42
C ARG A 334 12.55 -25.50 -0.49
N SER A 335 11.23 -25.65 -0.33
CA SER A 335 10.21 -25.10 -1.23
C SER A 335 10.35 -25.44 -2.72
N ASN A 336 10.79 -26.66 -3.04
CA ASN A 336 10.80 -27.20 -4.41
C ASN A 336 9.41 -27.71 -4.88
N TYR A 337 8.37 -27.51 -4.05
CA TYR A 337 6.98 -27.92 -4.31
C TYR A 337 6.79 -29.43 -4.50
N GLN A 338 7.63 -30.26 -3.88
CA GLN A 338 7.56 -31.71 -3.95
C GLN A 338 7.59 -32.34 -2.56
N PHE A 339 6.73 -33.35 -2.34
CA PHE A 339 6.76 -34.12 -1.10
C PHE A 339 8.09 -34.89 -0.99
N SER A 340 8.64 -34.94 0.22
CA SER A 340 9.76 -35.81 0.56
C SER A 340 9.42 -37.26 0.25
N THR A 341 10.22 -37.90 -0.62
CA THR A 341 10.03 -39.31 -0.98
C THR A 341 10.50 -40.25 0.13
N SER A 342 11.37 -39.79 1.03
CA SER A 342 11.80 -40.57 2.19
C SER A 342 10.81 -40.54 3.37
N ARG A 343 9.96 -39.50 3.45
CA ARG A 343 9.05 -39.26 4.59
C ARG A 343 7.56 -39.41 4.27
N PHE A 344 7.18 -39.29 3.00
CA PHE A 344 5.81 -39.46 2.51
C PHE A 344 5.80 -40.54 1.43
N ARG A 345 5.26 -41.72 1.77
CA ARG A 345 5.31 -42.90 0.90
C ARG A 345 4.27 -42.78 -0.21
N ASP A 346 3.08 -42.32 0.16
CA ASP A 346 1.98 -42.07 -0.78
C ASP A 346 1.18 -40.86 -0.30
N PRO A 347 1.68 -39.63 -0.54
CA PRO A 347 1.02 -38.41 -0.07
C PRO A 347 -0.39 -38.26 -0.67
N ALA A 348 -0.62 -38.75 -1.90
CA ALA A 348 -1.93 -38.72 -2.53
C ALA A 348 -2.93 -39.59 -1.76
N LYS A 349 -2.53 -40.82 -1.41
CA LYS A 349 -3.37 -41.70 -0.57
C LYS A 349 -3.56 -41.13 0.82
N MET A 350 -2.52 -40.56 1.45
CA MET A 350 -2.65 -39.89 2.74
C MET A 350 -3.70 -38.79 2.72
N ILE A 351 -3.62 -37.89 1.75
CA ILE A 351 -4.58 -36.79 1.58
C ILE A 351 -5.99 -37.35 1.37
N ALA A 352 -6.16 -38.37 0.53
CA ALA A 352 -7.47 -38.98 0.27
C ALA A 352 -8.06 -39.66 1.53
N ASP A 353 -7.27 -40.42 2.28
CA ASP A 353 -7.69 -41.10 3.51
C ASP A 353 -8.06 -40.09 4.61
N LEU A 354 -7.30 -38.99 4.74
CA LEU A 354 -7.56 -37.92 5.70
C LEU A 354 -8.81 -37.11 5.31
N LYS A 355 -9.04 -36.91 4.02
CA LYS A 355 -10.26 -36.27 3.51
C LYS A 355 -11.52 -37.08 3.83
N GLN A 356 -11.46 -38.41 3.78
CA GLN A 356 -12.57 -39.28 4.23
C GLN A 356 -12.88 -39.11 5.72
N GLN A 357 -11.89 -38.69 6.52
CA GLN A 357 -12.06 -38.38 7.94
C GLN A 357 -12.49 -36.93 8.19
N GLY A 358 -12.69 -36.12 7.14
CA GLY A 358 -13.09 -34.71 7.23
C GLY A 358 -11.92 -33.72 7.33
N PHE A 359 -10.68 -34.15 7.10
CA PHE A 359 -9.52 -33.25 7.12
C PHE A 359 -9.14 -32.75 5.72
N HIS A 360 -8.81 -31.47 5.63
CA HIS A 360 -8.12 -30.85 4.52
C HIS A 360 -6.62 -30.73 4.84
N ILE A 361 -5.78 -30.87 3.81
CA ILE A 361 -4.33 -30.65 3.96
C ILE A 361 -3.98 -29.25 3.48
N SER A 362 -3.19 -28.54 4.30
CA SER A 362 -2.57 -27.27 3.94
C SER A 362 -1.05 -27.44 3.87
N LEU A 363 -0.39 -26.84 2.88
CA LEU A 363 1.07 -26.90 2.71
C LEU A 363 1.72 -25.52 2.81
N TRP A 364 2.83 -25.44 3.52
CA TRP A 364 3.69 -24.25 3.56
C TRP A 364 4.54 -24.11 2.30
N GLN A 365 4.78 -22.87 1.86
CA GLN A 365 5.74 -22.57 0.80
C GLN A 365 6.09 -21.07 0.74
N TYR A 366 7.13 -20.75 -0.02
CA TYR A 366 7.56 -19.39 -0.39
C TYR A 366 8.15 -19.34 -1.81
N THR A 367 8.72 -18.21 -2.22
CA THR A 367 9.13 -17.93 -3.62
C THR A 367 10.58 -17.45 -3.77
N TYR A 368 11.43 -17.78 -2.80
CA TYR A 368 12.86 -17.47 -2.81
C TYR A 368 13.68 -18.76 -2.92
N PHE A 369 14.65 -18.77 -3.84
CA PHE A 369 15.36 -19.97 -4.24
C PHE A 369 16.86 -19.80 -4.09
N THR A 370 17.46 -20.55 -3.17
CA THR A 370 18.91 -20.64 -3.04
C THR A 370 19.52 -21.39 -4.23
N SER A 371 20.81 -21.19 -4.50
CA SER A 371 21.57 -21.92 -5.54
C SER A 371 21.56 -23.45 -5.40
N LYS A 372 21.26 -23.98 -4.20
CA LYS A 372 21.14 -25.42 -3.93
C LYS A 372 19.75 -25.98 -4.23
N ASN A 373 18.75 -25.14 -4.47
CA ASN A 373 17.42 -25.60 -4.88
C ASN A 373 17.46 -25.96 -6.37
N GLU A 374 16.94 -27.13 -6.73
CA GLU A 374 16.92 -27.65 -8.10
C GLU A 374 16.17 -26.74 -9.08
N LEU A 375 15.22 -25.94 -8.61
CA LEU A 375 14.46 -24.99 -9.41
C LEU A 375 15.25 -23.71 -9.72
N PHE A 376 16.34 -23.43 -8.99
CA PHE A 376 17.14 -22.22 -9.17
C PHE A 376 17.68 -22.10 -10.60
N LYS A 377 18.31 -23.16 -11.10
CA LYS A 377 18.88 -23.16 -12.46
C LYS A 377 17.78 -23.01 -13.51
N GLU A 378 16.65 -23.71 -13.35
CA GLU A 378 15.51 -23.59 -14.27
C GLU A 378 14.97 -22.15 -14.31
N LEU A 379 14.81 -21.54 -13.13
CA LEU A 379 14.31 -20.18 -12.97
C LEU A 379 15.23 -19.16 -13.66
N VAL A 380 16.54 -19.23 -13.39
CA VAL A 380 17.55 -18.31 -13.95
C VAL A 380 17.74 -18.52 -15.45
N ASP A 381 17.85 -19.78 -15.92
CA ASP A 381 18.02 -20.07 -17.36
C ASP A 381 16.83 -19.58 -18.20
N LYS A 382 15.62 -19.55 -17.61
CA LYS A 382 14.40 -19.06 -18.26
C LYS A 382 14.14 -17.56 -18.08
N GLY A 383 14.93 -16.87 -17.26
CA GLY A 383 14.72 -15.44 -16.98
C GLY A 383 13.44 -15.17 -16.18
N TYR A 384 13.07 -16.07 -15.26
CA TYR A 384 11.88 -15.94 -14.40
C TYR A 384 12.18 -15.24 -13.07
N GLU A 385 13.44 -14.93 -12.79
CA GLU A 385 13.90 -14.19 -11.63
C GLU A 385 13.77 -12.67 -11.79
N VAL A 386 13.62 -11.97 -10.67
CA VAL A 386 13.86 -10.53 -10.58
C VAL A 386 15.35 -10.26 -10.81
N LYS A 387 15.67 -9.26 -11.63
CA LYS A 387 17.06 -8.87 -11.96
C LYS A 387 17.42 -7.54 -11.32
N ASN A 388 18.70 -7.25 -11.15
CA ASN A 388 19.19 -5.91 -10.81
C ASN A 388 19.40 -5.07 -12.08
N ASP A 389 19.82 -3.82 -11.92
CA ASP A 389 20.08 -2.89 -13.04
C ASP A 389 21.14 -3.40 -14.03
N GLY A 390 22.04 -4.29 -13.59
CA GLY A 390 23.04 -4.94 -14.43
C GLY A 390 22.56 -6.22 -15.12
N GLY A 391 21.28 -6.60 -14.95
CA GLY A 391 20.71 -7.83 -15.50
C GLY A 391 21.10 -9.12 -14.76
N ALA A 392 21.79 -9.01 -13.62
CA ALA A 392 22.18 -10.14 -12.77
C ALA A 392 21.20 -10.30 -11.59
N LEU A 393 21.43 -11.31 -10.74
CA LEU A 393 20.65 -11.49 -9.52
C LEU A 393 20.86 -10.32 -8.53
N PRO A 394 19.79 -9.77 -7.91
CA PRO A 394 19.91 -8.75 -6.88
C PRO A 394 20.58 -9.24 -5.59
N PHE A 395 20.37 -10.50 -5.23
CA PHE A 395 20.81 -11.13 -3.97
C PHE A 395 21.39 -12.54 -4.23
N GLU A 396 21.76 -13.26 -3.15
CA GLU A 396 22.21 -14.66 -3.23
C GLU A 396 21.10 -15.61 -3.72
N ASP A 397 19.87 -15.35 -3.29
CA ASP A 397 18.69 -16.12 -3.69
C ASP A 397 18.03 -15.50 -4.92
N ALA A 398 17.52 -16.36 -5.79
CA ALA A 398 16.66 -15.94 -6.89
C ALA A 398 15.21 -15.80 -6.41
N VAL A 399 14.61 -14.64 -6.69
CA VAL A 399 13.23 -14.32 -6.37
C VAL A 399 12.39 -14.45 -7.62
N VAL A 400 11.31 -15.24 -7.60
CA VAL A 400 10.41 -15.38 -8.77
C VAL A 400 9.80 -14.02 -9.07
N ASP A 401 9.93 -13.54 -10.30
CA ASP A 401 9.28 -12.32 -10.76
C ASP A 401 7.78 -12.57 -11.00
N MET A 402 6.97 -12.31 -9.98
CA MET A 402 5.51 -12.44 -10.05
C MET A 402 4.82 -11.40 -10.96
N SER A 403 5.58 -10.50 -11.58
CA SER A 403 5.08 -9.64 -12.63
C SER A 403 5.27 -10.23 -14.05
N ASN A 404 6.10 -11.28 -14.19
CA ASN A 404 6.31 -12.00 -15.43
C ASN A 404 5.21 -13.06 -15.63
N PRO A 405 4.34 -12.93 -16.65
CA PRO A 405 3.26 -13.89 -16.87
C PRO A 405 3.72 -15.34 -17.10
N GLU A 406 4.90 -15.53 -17.69
CA GLU A 406 5.46 -16.88 -17.90
C GLU A 406 6.03 -17.48 -16.61
N ALA A 407 6.62 -16.66 -15.74
CA ALA A 407 7.03 -17.09 -14.41
C ALA A 407 5.82 -17.46 -13.54
N VAL A 408 4.72 -16.68 -13.63
CA VAL A 408 3.45 -16.99 -12.96
C VAL A 408 2.88 -18.32 -13.45
N LYS A 409 2.82 -18.57 -14.77
CA LYS A 409 2.37 -19.86 -15.32
C LYS A 409 3.24 -21.02 -14.87
N TRP A 410 4.56 -20.82 -14.84
CA TRP A 410 5.52 -21.81 -14.35
C TRP A 410 5.24 -22.16 -12.89
N TYR A 411 5.06 -21.16 -12.03
CA TYR A 411 4.75 -21.33 -10.62
C TYR A 411 3.39 -22.03 -10.42
N GLN A 412 2.34 -21.58 -11.12
CA GLN A 412 1.02 -22.21 -11.13
C GLN A 412 1.07 -23.68 -11.54
N ALA A 413 1.92 -24.05 -12.51
CA ALA A 413 2.08 -25.44 -12.92
C ALA A 413 2.67 -26.31 -11.80
N LYS A 414 3.58 -25.76 -10.96
CA LYS A 414 4.09 -26.48 -9.78
C LYS A 414 2.96 -26.71 -8.76
N LEU A 415 2.16 -25.67 -8.46
CA LEU A 415 1.04 -25.79 -7.52
C LEU A 415 -0.10 -26.68 -8.03
N ALA A 416 -0.39 -26.64 -9.33
CA ALA A 416 -1.46 -27.42 -9.93
C ALA A 416 -1.31 -28.93 -9.66
N ASN A 417 -0.07 -29.42 -9.58
CA ASN A 417 0.20 -30.82 -9.22
C ASN A 417 -0.24 -31.15 -7.78
N LEU A 418 0.03 -30.25 -6.84
CA LEU A 418 -0.37 -30.40 -5.43
C LEU A 418 -1.90 -30.31 -5.27
N LEU A 419 -2.53 -29.35 -5.95
CA LEU A 419 -3.99 -29.19 -5.90
C LEU A 419 -4.72 -30.38 -6.54
N LYS A 420 -4.22 -30.91 -7.67
CA LYS A 420 -4.75 -32.14 -8.29
C LYS A 420 -4.60 -33.37 -7.40
N MET A 421 -3.56 -33.41 -6.56
CA MET A 421 -3.34 -34.47 -5.56
C MET A 421 -4.37 -34.43 -4.42
N GLY A 422 -5.04 -33.28 -4.22
CA GLY A 422 -6.11 -33.11 -3.23
C GLY A 422 -5.76 -32.15 -2.08
N VAL A 423 -4.62 -31.44 -2.16
CA VAL A 423 -4.27 -30.38 -1.20
C VAL A 423 -5.38 -29.31 -1.20
N GLY A 424 -5.86 -28.93 -0.01
CA GLY A 424 -7.00 -28.05 0.16
C GLY A 424 -6.65 -26.57 0.31
N ALA A 425 -5.47 -26.27 0.84
CA ALA A 425 -4.98 -24.90 1.01
C ALA A 425 -3.47 -24.81 0.88
N ILE A 426 -3.00 -23.59 0.65
CA ILE A 426 -1.59 -23.24 0.61
C ILE A 426 -1.38 -22.10 1.61
N LYS A 427 -0.38 -22.25 2.48
CA LYS A 427 0.16 -21.14 3.28
C LYS A 427 1.25 -20.50 2.43
N ALA A 428 0.88 -19.42 1.75
CA ALA A 428 1.78 -18.57 0.99
C ALA A 428 2.58 -17.70 1.98
N ASP A 429 3.68 -18.24 2.50
CA ASP A 429 4.51 -17.57 3.50
C ASP A 429 5.55 -16.68 2.83
N PHE A 430 6.07 -15.72 3.59
CA PHE A 430 6.93 -14.64 3.11
C PHE A 430 6.28 -13.81 1.98
N GLY A 431 7.10 -13.05 1.24
CA GLY A 431 6.68 -12.13 0.18
C GLY A 431 7.21 -10.71 0.39
N GLU A 432 7.64 -10.39 1.60
CA GLU A 432 8.15 -9.08 2.01
C GLU A 432 9.59 -8.84 1.54
N GLY A 433 10.35 -9.89 1.23
CA GLY A 433 11.76 -9.83 0.83
C GLY A 433 12.00 -9.52 -0.66
N ALA A 434 10.99 -9.07 -1.40
CA ALA A 434 11.12 -8.77 -2.83
C ALA A 434 12.17 -7.67 -3.08
N PRO A 435 13.08 -7.78 -4.07
CA PRO A 435 14.16 -6.81 -4.24
C PRO A 435 13.66 -5.38 -4.49
N LEU A 436 14.01 -4.43 -3.61
CA LEU A 436 13.62 -3.01 -3.72
C LEU A 436 14.33 -2.30 -4.90
N THR A 437 15.56 -2.71 -5.20
CA THR A 437 16.36 -2.20 -6.32
C THR A 437 16.29 -3.12 -7.55
N GLY A 438 15.33 -4.04 -7.58
CA GLY A 438 15.12 -4.96 -8.70
C GLY A 438 14.42 -4.30 -9.90
N GLN A 439 14.64 -4.87 -11.07
CA GLN A 439 13.93 -4.64 -12.32
C GLN A 439 12.99 -5.82 -12.55
N TYR A 440 11.71 -5.51 -12.75
CA TYR A 440 10.64 -6.48 -12.88
C TYR A 440 10.06 -6.44 -14.30
N ALA A 441 9.52 -7.55 -14.77
CA ALA A 441 8.90 -7.70 -16.09
C ALA A 441 7.69 -6.78 -16.31
N SER A 442 7.08 -6.22 -15.25
CA SER A 442 6.09 -5.15 -15.36
C SER A 442 6.64 -3.85 -15.97
N GLY A 443 7.96 -3.72 -16.11
CA GLY A 443 8.63 -2.49 -16.49
C GLY A 443 8.77 -1.48 -15.35
N ARG A 444 8.37 -1.85 -14.13
CA ARG A 444 8.57 -1.04 -12.92
C ARG A 444 9.76 -1.56 -12.11
N THR A 445 10.38 -0.65 -11.37
CA THR A 445 11.41 -1.00 -10.40
C THR A 445 10.81 -1.56 -9.12
N GLY A 446 11.64 -2.18 -8.30
CA GLY A 446 11.29 -2.66 -6.97
C GLY A 446 10.73 -1.58 -6.06
N TRP A 447 11.02 -0.30 -6.33
CA TRP A 447 10.38 0.82 -5.63
C TRP A 447 8.85 0.76 -5.68
N TYR A 448 8.25 0.24 -6.76
CA TYR A 448 6.80 0.05 -6.87
C TYR A 448 6.37 -1.40 -6.72
N GLU A 449 7.24 -2.35 -7.04
CA GLU A 449 6.89 -3.78 -7.04
C GLU A 449 7.08 -4.44 -5.67
N HIS A 450 7.94 -3.91 -4.80
CA HIS A 450 8.22 -4.49 -3.49
C HIS A 450 6.95 -4.67 -2.64
N ASN A 451 6.18 -3.60 -2.43
CA ASN A 451 4.91 -3.68 -1.69
C ASN A 451 3.78 -4.39 -2.48
N LEU A 452 3.89 -4.50 -3.81
CA LEU A 452 2.92 -5.25 -4.64
C LEU A 452 3.24 -6.74 -4.70
N TYR A 453 4.46 -7.14 -4.36
CA TYR A 453 4.89 -8.51 -4.51
C TYR A 453 4.00 -9.49 -3.74
N PRO A 454 3.66 -9.26 -2.45
CA PRO A 454 2.74 -10.14 -1.73
C PRO A 454 1.37 -10.25 -2.42
N LEU A 455 0.85 -9.15 -2.99
CA LEU A 455 -0.43 -9.17 -3.71
C LEU A 455 -0.34 -9.98 -5.01
N ARG A 456 0.74 -9.83 -5.78
CA ARG A 456 0.96 -10.62 -7.00
C ARG A 456 1.15 -12.10 -6.68
N TYR A 457 1.93 -12.39 -5.66
CA TYR A 457 2.19 -13.75 -5.18
C TYR A 457 0.90 -14.46 -4.76
N ASN A 458 0.06 -13.81 -3.94
CA ASN A 458 -1.22 -14.40 -3.52
C ASN A 458 -2.26 -14.51 -4.65
N LYS A 459 -2.12 -13.70 -5.71
CA LYS A 459 -2.98 -13.75 -6.90
C LYS A 459 -2.58 -14.85 -7.89
N ALA A 460 -1.28 -15.14 -7.98
CA ALA A 460 -0.70 -16.17 -8.83
C ALA A 460 -1.13 -17.56 -8.34
#